data_AF-A0A8S1VQ59-F1
#
_entry.id   AF-A0A8S1VQ59-F1
#
_cell.length_a   1.000
_cell.length_b   1.000
_cell.length_c   1.000
_cell.angle_alpha   90.00
_cell.angle_beta   90.00
_cell.angle_gamma   90.00
#
_symmetry.space_group_name_H-M   'P 1'
#
loop_
_entity.id
_entity.type
_entity.pdbx_description
1 polymer ?
#
loop_
_entity_poly.entity_id
_entity_poly.type
_entity_poly.pdbx_seq_one_letter_code
_entity_poly.pdbx_strand_id
1 'polypeptide(L)'
;MQNKSCSNECSSCHSIFEYYFHPHMYKTFECTQQNCYRDICPGYHDEKDFRQLNPLVRNGIMKIVPKNRFEEKQPKTQIKFPSIYE
;
A
#
# COMPACT_ATOMS: atom_id res chain seq x y z
N MET A 1 24.62 8.74 0.35
CA MET A 1 23.36 8.00 0.12
C MET A 1 23.22 7.01 1.26
N GLN A 2 22.48 7.34 2.31
CA GLN A 2 22.38 6.50 3.51
C GLN A 2 21.20 5.55 3.35
N ASN A 3 21.51 4.27 3.14
CA ASN A 3 20.59 3.15 3.20
C ASN A 3 19.99 3.11 4.61
N LYS A 4 18.74 3.56 4.78
CA LYS A 4 17.98 3.28 6.00
C LYS A 4 17.56 1.81 5.93
N SER A 5 18.44 0.93 6.37
CA SER A 5 18.11 -0.47 6.61
C SER A 5 17.06 -0.52 7.72
N CYS A 6 15.79 -0.72 7.34
CA CYS A 6 14.79 -1.07 8.33
C CYS A 6 15.16 -2.44 8.91
N SER A 7 15.09 -2.60 10.23
CA SER A 7 15.34 -3.89 10.88
C SER A 7 14.33 -4.92 10.39
N ASN A 8 14.75 -6.19 10.31
CA ASN A 8 13.86 -7.31 9.97
C ASN A 8 12.75 -7.53 11.01
N GLU A 9 12.85 -6.89 12.18
CA GLU A 9 11.85 -6.94 13.27
C GLU A 9 10.73 -5.90 13.14
N CYS A 10 10.71 -5.12 12.06
CA CYS A 10 9.68 -4.10 11.86
C CYS A 10 8.31 -4.74 11.61
N SER A 11 7.31 -4.32 12.39
CA SER A 11 5.93 -4.83 12.34
C SER A 11 5.10 -4.27 11.16
N SER A 12 5.72 -3.58 10.21
CA SER A 12 5.04 -2.94 9.08
C SER A 12 5.52 -3.53 7.76
N CYS A 13 4.65 -3.56 6.75
CA CYS A 13 5.02 -3.98 5.41
C CYS A 13 5.91 -2.91 4.75
N HIS A 14 7.02 -3.35 4.18
CA HIS A 14 7.97 -2.48 3.46
C HIS A 14 7.72 -2.47 1.97
N SER A 15 6.91 -3.38 1.44
CA SER A 15 6.62 -3.42 0.00
C SER A 15 5.15 -3.70 -0.25
N ILE A 16 4.72 -3.34 -1.45
CA ILE A 16 3.38 -3.68 -1.94
C ILE A 16 3.21 -5.21 -2.07
N PHE A 17 4.30 -5.93 -2.34
CA PHE A 17 4.31 -7.39 -2.36
C PHE A 17 4.10 -7.97 -0.95
N GLU A 18 4.84 -7.52 0.06
CA GLU A 18 4.61 -7.93 1.45
C GLU A 18 3.17 -7.66 1.88
N TYR A 19 2.61 -6.52 1.48
CA TYR A 19 1.21 -6.19 1.78
C TYR A 19 0.23 -7.16 1.13
N TYR A 20 0.32 -7.38 -0.19
CA TYR A 20 -0.66 -8.20 -0.92
C TYR A 20 -0.54 -9.70 -0.63
N PHE A 21 0.67 -10.19 -0.34
CA PHE A 21 0.92 -11.58 0.02
C PHE A 21 0.93 -11.82 1.53
N HIS A 22 0.63 -10.79 2.33
CA HIS A 22 0.47 -10.97 3.77
C HIS A 22 -0.66 -11.98 4.04
N PRO A 23 -0.54 -12.89 5.02
CA PRO A 23 -1.61 -13.84 5.39
C PRO A 23 -2.97 -13.19 5.68
N HIS A 24 -2.98 -11.89 5.99
CA HIS A 24 -4.17 -11.11 6.27
C HIS A 24 -4.74 -10.34 5.07
N MET A 25 -4.12 -10.42 3.90
CA MET A 25 -4.59 -9.76 2.67
C MET A 25 -4.65 -10.72 1.49
N TYR A 26 -3.84 -11.77 1.51
CA TYR A 26 -3.76 -12.75 0.44
C TYR A 26 -5.09 -13.49 0.27
N LYS A 27 -5.66 -13.39 -0.93
CA LYS A 27 -6.93 -14.02 -1.36
C LYS A 27 -8.16 -13.58 -0.57
N THR A 28 -8.13 -12.36 -0.02
CA THR A 28 -9.26 -11.81 0.74
C THR A 28 -10.09 -10.82 -0.08
N PHE A 29 -9.68 -10.53 -1.32
CA PHE A 29 -10.33 -9.60 -2.25
C PHE A 29 -10.39 -10.20 -3.66
N GLU A 30 -11.42 -9.84 -4.41
CA GLU A 30 -11.67 -10.35 -5.76
C GLU A 30 -10.68 -9.75 -6.75
N CYS A 31 -10.12 -10.59 -7.63
CA CYS A 31 -9.30 -10.11 -8.73
C CYS A 31 -10.19 -9.55 -9.85
N THR A 32 -9.92 -8.32 -10.27
CA THR A 32 -10.66 -7.64 -11.36
C THR A 32 -9.98 -7.74 -12.73
N GLN A 33 -8.85 -8.44 -12.84
CA GLN A 33 -8.08 -8.55 -14.07
C GLN A 33 -8.60 -9.69 -14.97
N GLN A 34 -8.95 -9.39 -16.23
CA GLN A 34 -9.51 -10.36 -17.16
C GLN A 34 -8.52 -11.45 -17.62
N ASN A 35 -7.22 -11.13 -17.75
CA ASN A 35 -6.15 -12.06 -18.15
C ASN A 35 -5.12 -12.25 -17.04
N CYS A 36 -5.58 -12.52 -15.82
CA CYS A 36 -4.70 -12.61 -14.67
C CYS A 36 -3.87 -13.91 -14.65
N TYR A 37 -2.60 -13.79 -14.27
CA TYR A 37 -1.76 -14.96 -13.98
C TYR A 37 -2.07 -15.48 -12.57
N ARG A 38 -2.95 -16.48 -12.49
CA ARG A 38 -3.56 -16.95 -11.24
C ARG A 38 -2.56 -17.42 -10.19
N ASP A 39 -1.46 -18.06 -10.60
CA ASP A 39 -0.48 -18.65 -9.68
C ASP A 39 0.23 -17.63 -8.80
N ILE A 40 0.36 -16.38 -9.28
CA ILE A 40 1.00 -15.28 -8.54
C ILE A 40 0.01 -14.17 -8.19
N CYS A 41 -1.29 -14.37 -8.41
CA CYS A 41 -2.25 -13.33 -8.13
C CYS A 41 -2.61 -13.31 -6.64
N PRO A 42 -2.50 -12.14 -5.97
CA PRO A 42 -2.92 -12.01 -4.57
C PRO A 42 -4.44 -11.96 -4.41
N GLY A 43 -5.20 -11.67 -5.46
CA GLY A 43 -6.67 -11.70 -5.43
C GLY A 43 -7.22 -13.11 -5.68
N TYR A 44 -8.41 -13.38 -5.13
CA TYR A 44 -9.14 -14.61 -5.45
C TYR A 44 -9.88 -14.48 -6.79
N HIS A 45 -9.99 -15.57 -7.52
CA HIS A 45 -10.74 -15.65 -8.77
C HIS A 45 -11.97 -16.55 -8.69
N ASP A 46 -11.97 -17.47 -7.72
CA ASP A 46 -13.03 -18.45 -7.48
C ASP A 46 -13.31 -18.50 -5.98
N GLU A 47 -14.52 -18.87 -5.57
CA GLU A 47 -14.88 -18.99 -4.14
C GLU A 47 -14.00 -20.00 -3.39
N LYS A 48 -13.46 -21.00 -4.10
CA LYS A 48 -12.52 -21.99 -3.54
C LYS A 48 -11.18 -21.38 -3.14
N ASP A 49 -10.80 -20.27 -3.75
CA ASP A 49 -9.56 -19.56 -3.51
C ASP A 49 -9.75 -18.47 -2.42
N PHE A 50 -10.99 -18.06 -2.16
CA PHE A 50 -11.30 -17.05 -1.16
C PHE A 50 -10.89 -17.48 0.25
N ARG A 51 -10.18 -16.58 0.94
CA ARG A 51 -9.76 -16.75 2.33
C ARG A 51 -10.53 -15.77 3.21
N GLN A 52 -11.40 -16.31 4.05
CA GLN A 52 -12.11 -15.51 5.04
C GLN A 52 -11.17 -15.16 6.18
N LEU A 53 -11.02 -13.86 6.46
CA LEU A 53 -10.32 -13.39 7.64
C LEU A 53 -11.25 -13.43 8.85
N ASN A 54 -10.67 -13.70 10.02
CA ASN A 54 -11.35 -13.43 11.27
C ASN A 54 -11.66 -11.92 11.35
N PRO A 55 -12.92 -11.50 11.54
CA PRO A 55 -13.31 -10.09 11.58
C PRO A 55 -12.52 -9.25 12.60
N LEU A 56 -12.04 -9.87 13.68
CA LEU A 56 -11.25 -9.22 14.73
C LEU A 56 -9.86 -8.75 14.25
N VAL A 57 -9.36 -9.33 13.16
CA VAL A 57 -8.02 -9.08 12.61
C VAL A 57 -8.04 -7.94 11.57
N ARG A 58 -9.21 -7.66 10.98
CA ARG A 58 -9.35 -6.73 9.85
C ARG A 58 -9.10 -5.26 10.21
N ASN A 59 -9.33 -4.87 11.46
CA ASN A 59 -9.37 -3.46 11.86
C ASN A 59 -8.02 -2.91 12.39
N GLY A 60 -6.98 -3.72 12.53
CA GLY A 60 -5.81 -3.33 13.34
C GLY A 60 -4.43 -3.30 12.67
N ILE A 61 -4.18 -4.02 11.57
CA ILE A 61 -2.84 -4.64 11.44
C ILE A 61 -1.96 -4.11 10.30
N MET A 62 -2.45 -3.36 9.31
CA MET A 62 -1.61 -3.06 8.12
C MET A 62 -1.61 -1.59 7.72
N LYS A 63 -0.54 -0.88 8.08
CA LYS A 63 -0.19 0.42 7.51
C LYS A 63 0.96 0.23 6.54
N ILE A 64 0.73 0.51 5.26
CA ILE A 64 1.82 0.57 4.27
C ILE A 64 2.63 1.83 4.60
N VAL A 65 3.91 1.66 4.92
CA VAL A 65 4.81 2.81 5.04
C VAL A 65 5.14 3.27 3.62
N PRO A 66 4.90 4.54 3.24
CA PRO A 66 5.31 5.04 1.95
C PRO A 66 6.84 4.89 1.83
N LYS A 67 7.29 3.98 0.95
CA LYS A 67 8.67 3.99 0.46
C LYS A 67 8.86 5.33 -0.26
N ASN A 68 9.53 6.26 0.41
CA ASN A 68 9.77 7.66 0.00
C ASN A 68 8.67 8.68 0.36
N ARG A 69 8.44 8.94 1.66
CA ARG A 69 8.11 10.32 2.06
C ARG A 69 9.41 11.13 2.08
N PHE A 70 9.93 11.50 0.91
CA PHE A 70 10.66 12.76 0.86
C PHE A 70 9.64 13.80 1.29
N GLU A 71 9.85 14.43 2.44
CA GLU A 71 9.20 15.71 2.67
C GLU A 71 9.72 16.61 1.55
N GLU A 72 8.92 16.77 0.49
CA GLU A 72 8.97 18.01 -0.27
C GLU A 72 8.68 19.09 0.77
N LYS A 73 9.75 19.61 1.37
CA LYS A 73 9.73 20.91 1.99
C LYS A 73 9.30 21.84 0.86
N GLN A 74 8.00 22.09 0.75
CA GLN A 74 7.51 23.10 -0.17
C GLN A 74 8.31 24.36 0.13
N PRO A 75 9.10 24.89 -0.82
CA PRO A 75 9.69 26.19 -0.61
C PRO A 75 8.52 27.15 -0.39
N LYS A 76 8.50 27.78 0.80
CA LYS A 76 7.58 28.87 1.11
C LYS A 76 7.94 30.07 0.23
N THR A 77 7.57 30.05 -1.03
CA THR A 77 7.54 31.24 -1.86
C THR A 77 6.09 31.62 -2.06
N GLN A 78 5.64 32.59 -1.27
CA GLN A 78 4.40 33.32 -1.51
C GLN A 78 4.52 34.00 -2.87
N ILE A 79 3.95 33.41 -3.91
CA ILE A 79 3.76 34.11 -5.17
C ILE A 79 2.57 35.05 -4.97
N LYS A 80 2.85 36.34 -4.74
CA LYS A 80 1.84 37.39 -4.83
C LYS A 80 1.56 37.60 -6.32
N PHE A 81 0.38 37.21 -6.79
CA PHE A 81 -0.10 37.59 -8.12
C PHE A 81 -0.61 39.04 -8.06
N PRO A 82 -0.20 39.93 -8.98
CA PRO A 82 -0.80 41.26 -9.07
C PRO A 82 -2.26 41.14 -9.54
N SER A 83 -3.16 41.86 -8.88
CA SER A 83 -4.57 41.99 -9.25
C SER A 83 -4.69 42.75 -10.56
N ILE A 84 -5.13 42.08 -11.62
CA ILE A 84 -5.52 42.68 -12.89
C ILE A 84 -7.02 42.93 -12.89
N TYR A 85 -7.44 44.00 -12.23
CA TYR A 85 -8.70 44.66 -12.49
C TYR A 85 -8.43 46.16 -12.41
N GLU A 86 -8.56 46.83 -13.56
CA GLU A 86 -8.62 48.30 -13.69
C GLU A 86 -9.97 48.83 -13.17
#